data_AF-A0A916HI63-F1
#
_entry.id   AF-A0A916HI63-F1
#
_cell.length_a   1.000
_cell.length_b   1.000
_cell.length_c   1.000
_cell.angle_alpha   90.00
_cell.angle_beta   90.00
_cell.angle_gamma   90.00
#
_symmetry.space_group_name_H-M   'P 1'
#
loop_
_entity.id
_entity.type
_entity.pdbx_description
1 polymer ?
#
loop_
_entity_poly.entity_id
_entity_poly.type
_entity_poly.pdbx_seq_one_letter_code
_entity_poly.pdbx_strand_id
1 'polypeptide(L)'
;MQAKLTLSLEKEVIEQAKEFSRRQHKSLSKMVENYLRLVTGTESGTEEITPVVGRLMGAVSMDVKDKGRKEITAYLEEKYK
;
A
#
# COMPACT_ATOMS: atom_id res chain seq x y z
N MET A 1 -11.14 11.74 -17.98
CA MET A 1 -12.15 12.68 -17.42
C MET A 1 -12.17 12.55 -15.91
N GLN A 2 -12.33 13.65 -15.17
CA GLN A 2 -12.50 13.59 -13.70
C GLN A 2 -14.00 13.59 -13.36
N ALA A 3 -14.41 12.64 -12.51
CA ALA A 3 -15.76 12.54 -11.98
C ALA A 3 -15.71 12.59 -10.45
N LYS A 4 -16.77 13.11 -9.82
CA LYS A 4 -16.89 13.17 -8.37
C LYS A 4 -17.74 11.98 -7.89
N LEU A 5 -17.24 11.24 -6.92
CA LEU A 5 -17.95 10.18 -6.22
C LEU A 5 -18.22 10.63 -4.79
N THR A 6 -19.50 10.66 -4.39
CA THR A 6 -19.91 10.98 -3.02
C THR A 6 -20.29 9.70 -2.31
N LEU A 7 -19.63 9.41 -1.19
CA LEU A 7 -19.85 8.21 -0.38
C LEU A 7 -20.49 8.61 0.96
N SER A 8 -21.50 7.84 1.39
CA SER A 8 -22.03 7.94 2.76
C SER A 8 -21.23 7.00 3.65
N LEU A 9 -20.58 7.56 4.66
CA LEU A 9 -19.70 6.86 5.59
C LEU A 9 -19.99 7.37 7.00
N GLU A 10 -19.62 6.58 8.01
CA GLU A 10 -19.70 7.02 9.40
C GLU A 10 -18.76 8.21 9.64
N LYS A 11 -19.20 9.15 10.49
CA LYS A 11 -18.46 10.37 10.78
C LYS A 11 -17.07 10.07 11.37
N GLU A 12 -16.97 9.07 12.23
CA GLU A 12 -15.73 8.65 12.87
C GLU A 12 -14.70 8.16 11.84
N VAL A 13 -15.16 7.37 10.86
CA VAL A 13 -14.33 6.89 9.75
C VAL A 13 -13.81 8.05 8.89
N ILE A 14 -14.65 9.05 8.61
CA ILE A 14 -14.25 10.24 7.85
C ILE A 14 -13.13 11.00 8.57
N GLU A 15 -13.24 11.19 9.88
CA GLU A 15 -12.22 11.92 10.66
C GLU A 15 -10.91 11.15 10.75
N GLN A 16 -10.96 9.84 11.03
CA GLN A 16 -9.78 8.98 11.03
C GLN A 16 -9.07 8.97 9.66
N ALA A 17 -9.84 8.91 8.58
CA ALA A 17 -9.29 8.91 7.23
C ALA A 17 -8.61 10.25 6.88
N LYS A 18 -9.19 11.38 7.29
CA LYS A 18 -8.58 12.72 7.12
C LYS A 18 -7.29 12.86 7.93
N GLU A 19 -7.27 12.37 9.16
CA GLU A 19 -6.08 12.41 10.02
C GLU A 19 -4.95 11.59 9.39
N PHE A 20 -5.27 10.37 8.98
CA PHE A 20 -4.31 9.48 8.31
C PHE A 20 -3.76 10.09 7.02
N SER A 21 -4.63 10.67 6.16
CA SER A 21 -4.19 11.28 4.90
C SER A 21 -3.24 12.46 5.14
N ARG A 22 -3.50 13.29 6.17
CA ARG A 22 -2.61 14.39 6.57
C ARG A 22 -1.26 13.88 7.05
N ARG A 23 -1.24 12.84 7.89
CA ARG A 23 0.00 12.22 8.38
C ARG A 23 0.85 11.64 7.26
N GLN A 24 0.22 11.09 6.22
CA GLN A 24 0.91 10.51 5.06
C GLN A 24 1.23 11.52 3.95
N HIS A 25 0.89 12.81 4.14
CA HIS A 25 1.03 13.85 3.13
C HIS A 25 0.40 13.49 1.76
N LYS A 26 -0.65 12.66 1.77
CA LYS A 26 -1.39 12.23 0.58
C LYS A 26 -2.83 12.74 0.64
N SER A 27 -3.41 13.06 -0.50
CA SER A 27 -4.82 13.46 -0.54
C SER A 27 -5.74 12.25 -0.30
N LEU A 28 -6.81 12.46 0.45
CA LEU A 28 -7.79 11.40 0.73
C LEU A 28 -8.41 10.87 -0.57
N SER A 29 -8.73 11.75 -1.52
CA SER A 29 -9.27 11.35 -2.82
C SER A 29 -8.29 10.45 -3.59
N LYS A 30 -6.98 10.72 -3.54
CA LYS A 30 -5.98 9.88 -4.21
C LYS A 30 -5.86 8.51 -3.55
N MET A 31 -5.95 8.45 -2.22
CA MET A 31 -5.95 7.20 -1.47
C MET A 31 -7.13 6.30 -1.84
N VAL A 32 -8.33 6.88 -1.90
CA VAL A 32 -9.55 6.15 -2.31
C VAL A 32 -9.48 5.73 -3.77
N GLU A 33 -9.02 6.62 -4.66
CA GLU A 33 -8.84 6.28 -6.08
C GLU A 33 -7.88 5.10 -6.26
N ASN A 34 -6.74 5.11 -5.58
CA ASN A 34 -5.76 4.03 -5.63
C ASN A 34 -6.35 2.71 -5.11
N TYR A 35 -7.11 2.75 -4.01
CA TYR A 35 -7.79 1.57 -3.49
C TYR A 35 -8.81 1.01 -4.49
N LEU A 36 -9.63 1.87 -5.10
CA LEU A 36 -10.61 1.47 -6.11
C LEU A 36 -9.94 0.85 -7.33
N ARG A 37 -8.79 1.38 -7.77
CA ARG A 37 -7.99 0.77 -8.87
C ARG A 37 -7.50 -0.63 -8.50
N LEU A 38 -6.96 -0.78 -7.29
CA LEU A 38 -6.47 -2.07 -6.78
C LEU A 38 -7.56 -3.13 -6.75
N VAL A 39 -8.76 -2.81 -6.26
CA VAL A 39 -9.85 -3.80 -6.14
C VAL A 39 -10.56 -4.07 -7.46
N THR A 40 -10.53 -3.14 -8.41
CA THR A 40 -11.15 -3.32 -9.74
C THR A 40 -10.22 -4.00 -10.75
N GLY A 41 -8.97 -4.29 -10.38
CA GLY A 41 -7.98 -4.87 -11.29
C GLY A 41 -7.64 -3.96 -12.48
N THR A 42 -8.02 -2.68 -12.43
CA THR A 42 -7.54 -1.70 -13.40
C THR A 42 -6.09 -1.43 -13.04
N GLU A 43 -5.19 -1.76 -13.96
CA GLU A 43 -3.73 -1.70 -13.79
C GLU A 43 -3.34 -0.57 -12.84
N SER A 44 -2.78 -0.96 -11.68
CA SER A 44 -2.19 -0.03 -10.74
C SER A 44 -1.10 0.70 -11.49
N GLY A 45 -1.41 1.90 -12.00
CA GLY A 45 -0.42 2.77 -12.62
C GLY A 45 0.78 2.76 -11.69
N THR A 46 1.92 2.34 -12.23
CA THR A 46 3.15 2.06 -11.49
C THR A 46 3.36 3.16 -10.46
N GLU A 47 3.00 2.93 -9.19
CA GLU A 47 3.40 3.85 -8.15
C GLU A 47 4.92 3.75 -8.17
N GLU A 48 5.57 4.85 -8.56
CA GLU A 48 7.02 4.94 -8.53
C GLU A 48 7.45 4.47 -7.15
N ILE A 49 8.21 3.37 -7.14
CA ILE A 49 8.75 2.79 -5.94
C ILE A 49 9.44 3.93 -5.21
N THR A 50 8.93 4.27 -4.01
CA THR A 50 9.51 5.38 -3.26
C THR A 50 11.02 5.12 -3.09
N PRO A 51 11.88 6.15 -3.15
CA PRO A 51 13.33 5.96 -3.08
C PRO A 51 13.79 5.15 -1.86
N VAL A 52 13.02 5.18 -0.76
CA VAL A 52 13.25 4.35 0.42
C VAL A 52 13.00 2.88 0.13
N VAL A 53 11.85 2.53 -0.45
CA VAL A 53 11.53 1.14 -0.83
C VAL A 53 12.46 0.64 -1.93
N GLY A 54 12.87 1.50 -2.86
CA GLY A 54 13.86 1.17 -3.89
C GLY A 54 15.24 0.87 -3.30
N ARG A 55 15.70 1.67 -2.33
CA ARG A 55 16.94 1.41 -1.59
C ARG A 55 16.86 0.12 -0.78
N LEU A 56 15.72 -0.17 -0.16
CA LEU A 56 15.52 -1.42 0.57
C LEU A 56 15.49 -2.63 -0.36
N MET A 57 14.85 -2.54 -1.53
CA MET A 57 14.91 -3.60 -2.54
C MET A 57 16.33 -3.81 -3.08
N GLY A 58 17.08 -2.72 -3.32
CA GLY A 58 18.48 -2.82 -3.73
C GLY A 58 19.39 -3.44 -2.66
N ALA A 59 19.13 -3.14 -1.38
CA ALA A 59 19.84 -3.74 -0.24
C ALA A 59 19.48 -5.23 -0.04
N VAL A 60 18.30 -5.65 -0.49
CA VAL A 60 17.85 -7.05 -0.55
C VAL A 60 18.05 -7.60 -1.99
N SER A 61 19.14 -7.23 -2.65
CA SER A 61 19.62 -8.00 -3.82
C SER A 61 20.24 -9.31 -3.33
N MET A 62 19.42 -10.17 -2.75
CA MET A 62 19.72 -11.60 -2.70
C MET A 62 19.10 -12.21 -3.95
N ASP A 63 19.72 -13.24 -4.51
CA ASP A 63 19.14 -14.13 -5.51
C ASP A 63 17.87 -14.82 -4.94
N VAL A 64 16.79 -14.05 -4.74
CA VAL A 64 15.49 -14.49 -4.23
C VAL A 64 14.68 -15.06 -5.39
N LYS A 65 15.26 -16.02 -6.11
CA LYS A 65 14.45 -16.91 -6.93
C LYS A 65 13.92 -18.12 -6.17
N ASP A 66 14.43 -18.44 -4.97
CA ASP A 66 13.82 -19.52 -4.19
C ASP A 66 14.13 -19.59 -2.67
N LYS A 67 15.28 -19.09 -2.20
CA LYS A 67 15.68 -19.30 -0.79
C LYS A 67 15.06 -18.31 0.20
N GLY A 68 15.06 -17.02 -0.14
CA GLY A 68 14.60 -15.96 0.78
C GLY A 68 13.12 -16.07 1.19
N ARG A 69 12.24 -16.57 0.31
CA ARG A 69 10.82 -16.77 0.66
C ARG A 69 10.64 -17.80 1.75
N LYS A 70 11.34 -18.94 1.67
CA LYS A 70 11.21 -20.02 2.65
C LYS A 70 11.72 -19.61 4.03
N GLU A 71 12.81 -18.86 4.09
CA GLU A 71 13.37 -18.34 5.33
C GLU A 71 12.44 -17.31 6.00
N ILE A 72 11.83 -16.43 5.21
CA ILE A 72 10.84 -15.46 5.71
C ILE A 72 9.59 -16.18 6.23
N THR A 73 9.08 -17.19 5.50
CA THR A 73 7.92 -17.97 5.94
C THR A 73 8.20 -18.72 7.24
N ALA A 74 9.34 -19.40 7.35
CA ALA A 74 9.73 -20.11 8.57
C ALA A 74 9.88 -19.16 9.78
N TYR A 75 10.49 -17.98 9.58
CA TYR A 75 10.60 -16.97 10.65
C TYR A 75 9.24 -16.46 11.12
N LEU A 76 8.30 -16.22 10.21
CA LEU A 76 6.95 -15.77 10.56
C LEU A 76 6.16 -16.86 11.29
N GLU A 77 6.29 -18.12 10.86
CA GLU A 77 5.66 -19.26 11.53
C GLU A 77 6.19 -19.47 12.96
N GLU A 78 7.48 -19.25 13.20
CA GLU A 78 8.07 -19.33 14.55
C GLU A 78 7.66 -18.15 15.44
N LYS A 79 7.63 -16.94 14.88
CA LYS A 79 7.33 -15.71 15.63
C LYS A 79 5.87 -15.63 16.08
N TYR A 80 4.94 -16.19 15.31
CA TYR A 80 3.51 -16.18 15.60
C TYR A 80 2.99 -17.55 16.06
N LYS A 81 3.89 -18.41 16.56
CA LYS A 81 3.56 -19.66 17.23
C LYS A 81 3.19 -19.44 18.69
#